data_AF-A0A7C1WEC8-F1
#
_entry.id   AF-A0A7C1WEC8-F1
#
_cell.length_a   1.000
_cell.length_b   1.000
_cell.length_c   1.000
_cell.angle_alpha   90.00
_cell.angle_beta   90.00
_cell.angle_gamma   90.00
#
_symmetry.space_group_name_H-M   'P 1'
#
loop_
_entity.id
_entity.type
_entity.pdbx_description
1 polymer ?
#
loop_
_entity_poly.entity_id
_entity_poly.type
_entity_poly.pdbx_seq_one_letter_code
_entity_poly.pdbx_strand_id
1 'polypeptide(L)'
;MLDRLLKLIVDRKIFRWNRKSLEIKVLATLIYQAGISYRKVRNIFGCIESFSHEALRKWYLKLKTLFVQDKRNRRAIAVDETQGLNWKTSGSIFGVL
;
A
#
# COMPACT_ATOMS: atom_id res chain seq x y z
N MET A 1 4.19 -15.16 -12.63
CA MET A 1 3.77 -14.77 -11.26
C MET A 1 2.72 -13.66 -11.32
N LEU A 2 3.00 -12.58 -12.05
CA LEU A 2 2.07 -11.47 -12.27
C LEU A 2 0.72 -11.91 -12.89
N ASP A 3 0.74 -12.84 -13.85
CA ASP A 3 -0.48 -13.33 -14.51
C ASP A 3 -1.43 -14.03 -13.56
N ARG A 4 -0.89 -14.78 -12.59
CA ARG A 4 -1.70 -15.44 -11.55
C ARG A 4 -2.35 -14.40 -10.63
N LEU A 5 -1.64 -13.34 -10.28
CA LEU A 5 -2.17 -12.23 -9.48
C LEU A 5 -3.26 -11.48 -10.25
N LEU A 6 -3.03 -11.17 -11.52
CA LEU A 6 -4.03 -10.52 -12.38
C LEU A 6 -5.28 -11.38 -12.51
N LYS A 7 -5.13 -12.69 -12.74
CA LYS A 7 -6.26 -13.62 -12.79
C LYS A 7 -7.08 -13.60 -11.48
N LEU A 8 -6.42 -13.68 -10.33
CA LEU A 8 -7.10 -13.58 -9.02
C LEU A 8 -7.85 -12.25 -8.82
N ILE A 9 -7.26 -11.13 -9.27
CA ILE A 9 -7.86 -9.80 -9.17
C ILE A 9 -9.11 -9.69 -10.05
N VAL A 10 -9.04 -10.25 -11.26
CA VAL A 10 -10.17 -10.33 -12.20
C VAL A 10 -11.27 -11.22 -11.65
N ASP A 11 -10.95 -12.42 -11.20
CA ASP A 11 -11.90 -13.39 -10.66
C ASP A 11 -12.64 -12.83 -9.43
N ARG A 12 -11.93 -12.14 -8.54
CA ARG A 12 -12.50 -11.48 -7.35
C ARG A 12 -13.16 -10.12 -7.65
N LYS A 13 -13.13 -9.65 -8.90
CA LYS A 13 -13.73 -8.38 -9.36
C LYS A 13 -13.33 -7.16 -8.49
N ILE A 14 -12.07 -7.11 -8.04
CA ILE A 14 -11.58 -6.08 -7.10
C ILE A 14 -11.63 -4.69 -7.72
N PHE A 15 -11.28 -4.60 -9.00
CA PHE A 15 -11.42 -3.39 -9.80
C PHE A 15 -12.60 -3.54 -10.76
N ARG A 16 -13.69 -2.83 -10.48
CA ARG A 16 -14.82 -2.73 -11.41
C ARG A 16 -14.59 -1.71 -12.54
N TRP A 17 -13.88 -0.62 -12.24
CA TRP A 17 -13.64 0.46 -13.21
C TRP A 17 -12.22 0.37 -13.81
N ASN A 18 -12.14 0.09 -15.11
CA ASN A 18 -10.90 0.02 -15.89
C ASN A 18 -10.60 1.27 -16.72
N ARG A 19 -10.65 2.48 -16.11
CA ARG A 19 -10.18 3.72 -16.77
C ARG A 19 -8.68 3.70 -17.05
N LYS A 20 -7.96 2.96 -16.21
CA LYS A 20 -6.52 2.72 -16.25
C LYS A 20 -6.29 1.23 -16.37
N SER A 21 -5.24 0.85 -17.09
CA SER A 21 -4.94 -0.56 -17.35
C SER A 21 -4.79 -1.33 -16.03
N LEU A 22 -5.30 -2.56 -15.99
CA LEU A 22 -5.25 -3.38 -14.77
C LEU A 22 -3.79 -3.67 -14.39
N GLU A 23 -2.95 -3.94 -15.38
CA GLU A 23 -1.52 -4.19 -15.23
C GLU A 23 -0.80 -3.02 -14.55
N ILE A 24 -1.05 -1.78 -14.99
CA ILE A 24 -0.42 -0.60 -14.38
C ILE A 24 -0.88 -0.40 -12.95
N LYS A 25 -2.17 -0.60 -12.65
CA LYS A 25 -2.65 -0.53 -11.26
C LYS A 25 -1.92 -1.53 -10.37
N VAL A 26 -1.79 -2.77 -10.84
CA VAL A 26 -1.16 -3.85 -10.08
C VAL A 26 0.33 -3.59 -9.92
N LEU A 27 1.04 -3.26 -11.00
CA LEU A 27 2.48 -3.00 -10.98
C LEU A 27 2.82 -1.80 -10.09
N ALA A 28 2.09 -0.69 -10.22
CA ALA A 28 2.29 0.48 -9.36
C ALA A 28 2.05 0.14 -7.88
N THR A 29 1.06 -0.70 -7.60
CA THR A 29 0.76 -1.15 -6.24
C THR A 29 1.87 -2.04 -5.66
N LEU A 30 2.45 -2.94 -6.48
CA LEU A 30 3.56 -3.80 -6.06
C LEU A 30 4.83 -2.98 -5.78
N ILE A 31 5.11 -1.98 -6.62
CA ILE A 31 6.26 -1.09 -6.42
C ILE A 31 6.10 -0.27 -5.13
N TYR A 32 4.87 0.20 -4.84
CA TYR A 32 4.57 0.82 -3.55
C TYR A 32 4.77 -0.16 -2.38
N GLN A 33 4.27 -1.40 -2.50
CA GLN A 33 4.43 -2.44 -1.48
C GLN A 33 5.92 -2.77 -1.22
N ALA A 34 6.80 -2.57 -2.20
CA ALA A 34 8.26 -2.70 -2.05
C ALA A 34 8.91 -1.53 -1.28
N GLY A 35 8.13 -0.54 -0.82
CA GLY A 35 8.59 0.58 0.01
C GLY A 35 8.80 1.90 -0.74
N ILE A 36 8.49 1.97 -2.04
CA ILE A 36 8.60 3.23 -2.79
C ILE A 36 7.41 4.13 -2.48
N SER A 37 7.67 5.40 -2.18
CA SER A 37 6.60 6.37 -1.87
C SER A 37 5.65 6.61 -3.05
N TYR A 38 4.37 6.87 -2.77
CA TYR A 38 3.35 7.12 -3.80
C TYR A 38 3.74 8.18 -4.84
N ARG A 39 4.41 9.25 -4.39
CA ARG A 39 4.87 10.35 -5.27
C ARG A 39 5.94 9.85 -6.25
N LYS A 40 6.89 9.04 -5.76
CA LYS A 40 7.96 8.49 -6.58
C LYS A 40 7.42 7.44 -7.56
N VAL A 41 6.47 6.61 -7.14
CA VAL A 41 5.76 5.70 -8.05
C VAL A 41 5.04 6.46 -9.16
N ARG A 42 4.24 7.49 -8.81
CA ARG A 42 3.61 8.35 -9.83
C ARG A 42 4.61 8.89 -10.84
N ASN A 43 5.78 9.36 -10.39
CA ASN A 43 6.79 9.92 -11.29
C ASN A 43 7.38 8.85 -12.21
N ILE A 44 7.66 7.64 -11.71
CA ILE A 44 8.16 6.51 -12.51
C ILE A 44 7.17 6.15 -13.63
N PHE A 45 5.87 6.11 -13.32
CA PHE A 45 4.85 5.75 -14.30
C PHE A 45 4.41 6.91 -15.20
N GLY A 46 4.85 8.14 -14.93
CA GLY A 46 4.41 9.34 -15.64
C GLY A 46 4.61 9.26 -17.16
N CYS A 47 5.65 8.55 -17.62
CA CYS A 47 5.94 8.35 -19.04
C CYS A 47 5.08 7.27 -19.73
N ILE A 48 4.44 6.39 -18.96
CA ILE A 48 3.66 5.25 -19.48
C ILE A 48 2.17 5.56 -19.36
N GLU A 49 1.71 5.85 -18.14
CA GLU A 49 0.32 6.18 -17.87
C GLU A 49 0.22 7.09 -16.64
N SER A 50 -0.31 8.30 -16.83
CA SER A 50 -0.43 9.26 -15.75
C SER A 50 -1.57 8.89 -14.78
N PHE A 51 -1.31 9.03 -13.48
CA PHE A 51 -2.29 8.91 -12.40
C PHE A 51 -1.89 9.76 -11.19
N SER A 52 -2.86 10.04 -10.30
CA SER A 52 -2.59 10.76 -9.05
C SER A 52 -2.06 9.82 -7.96
N HIS A 53 -1.29 10.34 -7.01
CA HIS A 53 -0.85 9.57 -5.85
C HIS A 53 -2.03 9.03 -5.02
N GLU A 54 -3.14 9.78 -4.96
CA GLU A 54 -4.40 9.34 -4.34
C GLU A 54 -5.06 8.17 -5.07
N ALA A 55 -4.98 8.11 -6.39
CA ALA A 55 -5.47 6.95 -7.15
C ALA A 55 -4.68 5.69 -6.75
N LEU A 56 -3.36 5.80 -6.68
CA LEU A 56 -2.50 4.70 -6.24
C LEU A 56 -2.79 4.26 -4.80
N ARG A 57 -2.99 5.20 -3.87
CA ARG A 57 -3.41 4.90 -2.49
C ARG A 57 -4.72 4.11 -2.47
N LYS A 58 -5.72 4.51 -3.27
CA LYS A 58 -7.00 3.78 -3.38
C LYS A 58 -6.83 2.38 -3.97
N TRP A 59 -5.97 2.21 -4.98
CA TRP A 59 -5.66 0.90 -5.55
C TRP A 59 -4.98 -0.02 -4.53
N TYR A 60 -4.00 0.51 -3.81
CA TYR A 60 -3.33 -0.21 -2.72
C TYR A 60 -4.30 -0.64 -1.63
N LEU A 61 -5.17 0.25 -1.15
CA LEU A 61 -6.15 -0.09 -0.10
C LEU A 61 -7.11 -1.21 -0.52
N LYS A 62 -7.40 -1.34 -1.82
CA LYS A 62 -8.22 -2.45 -2.34
C LYS A 62 -7.44 -3.76 -2.42
N LEU A 63 -6.15 -3.69 -2.75
CA LEU A 63 -5.30 -4.87 -2.93
C LEU A 63 -4.63 -5.34 -1.63
N LYS A 64 -4.48 -4.48 -0.61
CA LYS A 64 -3.81 -4.84 0.64
C LYS A 64 -4.42 -6.07 1.31
N THR A 65 -5.72 -6.28 1.14
CA THR A 65 -6.44 -7.44 1.68
C THR A 65 -5.96 -8.76 1.08
N LEU A 66 -5.35 -8.75 -0.11
CA LEU A 66 -4.71 -9.93 -0.69
C LEU A 66 -3.33 -10.21 -0.11
N PHE A 67 -2.67 -9.19 0.45
CA PHE A 67 -1.32 -9.27 1.01
C PHE A 67 -1.30 -9.43 2.52
N VAL A 68 -2.39 -9.07 3.21
CA VAL A 68 -2.53 -9.27 4.65
C VAL A 68 -2.67 -10.77 4.91
N GLN A 69 -1.65 -11.36 5.53
CA GLN A 69 -1.78 -12.67 6.15
C GLN A 69 -2.67 -12.57 7.38
N ASP A 70 -3.50 -13.58 7.60
CA ASP A 70 -4.31 -13.68 8.81
C ASP A 70 -3.40 -13.62 10.04
N LYS A 71 -3.72 -12.70 10.95
CA LYS A 71 -3.00 -12.56 12.21
C LYS A 71 -3.29 -13.81 13.05
N ARG A 72 -2.31 -14.71 13.16
CA ARG A 72 -2.38 -15.82 14.13
C ARG A 72 -2.50 -15.24 15.54
N ASN A 73 -3.41 -15.80 16.34
CA ASN A 73 -3.50 -15.50 17.77
C ASN A 73 -2.19 -15.89 18.44
N ARG A 74 -1.56 -14.94 19.15
CA ARG A 74 -0.34 -15.15 19.92
C ARG A 74 -0.66 -14.87 21.38
N ARG A 75 -0.19 -15.75 22.28
CA ARG A 75 -0.33 -15.56 23.75
C ARG A 75 0.48 -14.38 24.27
N ALA A 76 1.50 -13.95 23.53
CA ALA A 76 2.32 -12.78 23.80
C ALA A 76 2.69 -12.09 22.48
N ILE A 77 2.78 -10.76 22.49
CA ILE A 77 3.16 -9.92 21.35
C ILE A 77 4.41 -9.15 21.78
N ALA A 78 5.52 -9.37 21.08
CA ALA A 78 6.69 -8.50 21.24
C ALA A 78 6.36 -7.16 20.57
N VAL A 79 6.35 -6.10 21.36
CA VAL A 79 6.20 -4.72 20.88
C VAL A 79 7.57 -4.08 20.98
N ASP A 80 8.21 -3.87 19.83
CA ASP A 80 9.44 -3.11 19.75
C ASP A 80 9.11 -1.69 19.30
N GLU A 81 9.51 -0.70 20.09
CA GLU A 81 9.26 0.70 19.78
C GLU A 81 10.15 1.13 18.62
N THR A 82 9.60 1.09 17.40
CA THR A 82 10.26 1.72 16.26
C THR A 82 10.06 3.23 16.36
N GLN A 83 11.10 3.96 16.79
CA GLN A 83 11.05 5.42 16.82
C GLN A 83 10.98 5.98 15.39
N GLY A 84 9.82 6.54 15.04
CA GLY A 84 9.64 7.26 13.78
C GLY A 84 10.33 8.62 13.80
N LEU A 85 10.70 9.14 12.63
CA LEU A 85 11.42 10.41 12.46
C LEU A 85 10.72 11.65 13.10
N ASN A 86 9.43 11.53 13.46
CA ASN A 86 8.58 12.62 13.93
C ASN A 86 8.43 12.71 15.46
N TRP A 87 9.21 11.94 16.24
CA TRP A 87 9.06 11.86 17.69
C TRP A 87 9.39 13.16 18.45
N LYS A 88 10.23 14.04 17.88
CA LYS A 88 10.67 15.28 18.54
C LYS A 88 9.55 16.33 18.72
N THR A 89 8.44 16.22 18.00
CA THR A 89 7.36 17.23 18.03
C THR A 89 6.25 16.90 19.03
N SER A 90 6.30 15.72 19.67
CA SER A 90 5.24 15.21 20.58
C SER A 90 5.62 15.26 22.05
N GLY A 91 6.89 15.54 22.38
CA GLY A 91 7.46 15.42 23.72
C GLY A 91 7.07 16.51 24.73
N SER A 92 6.12 17.40 24.42
CA SER A 92 5.72 18.51 25.29
C SER A 92 4.31 18.40 25.88
N ILE A 93 3.53 17.35 25.60
CA ILE A 93 2.10 17.30 25.99
C ILE A 93 1.80 16.27 27.10
N PHE A 94 2.71 15.37 27.46
CA PHE A 94 2.47 14.37 28.51
C PHE A 94 3.56 14.39 29.58
N GLY A 95 3.64 15.50 30.29
CA GLY A 95 4.10 15.54 31.68
C GLY A 95 2.94 16.11 32.51
N VAL A 96 2.62 15.45 33.63
CA VAL A 96 1.44 15.62 34.50
C VAL A 96 0.25 14.73 34.13
N LEU A 97 0.28 13.48 34.62
CA LEU A 97 -0.65 12.93 35.62
C LEU A 97 -0.17 11.54 36.07
#